data_AF-A0A392T2E4-F1
#
_entry.id   AF-A0A392T2E4-F1
#
_cell.length_a   1.000
_cell.length_b   1.000
_cell.length_c   1.000
_cell.angle_alpha   90.00
_cell.angle_beta   90.00
_cell.angle_gamma   90.00
#
_symmetry.space_group_name_H-M   'P 1'
#
loop_
_entity.id
_entity.type
_entity.pdbx_description
1 polymer ?
#
loop_
_entity_poly.entity_id
_entity_poly.type
_entity_poly.pdbx_seq_one_letter_code
_entity_poly.pdbx_strand_id
1 'polypeptide(L)'
;MANFDVHRILVDQGSSCDVMYSGLFKTLQLTQENLVPYVGYDLQGFNGSTTKPRGYVDLIVTFGEDESLKSVRVQFLVVDCPSLYNCIIGRTT
;
A
#
# COMPACT_ATOMS: atom_id res chain seq x y z
N MET A 1 4.64 -16.83 7.87
CA MET A 1 3.71 -16.86 6.71
C MET A 1 2.59 -15.89 7.02
N ALA A 2 2.48 -14.79 6.29
CA ALA A 2 1.44 -13.80 6.48
C ALA A 2 0.43 -13.97 5.35
N ASN A 3 -0.59 -14.80 5.58
CA ASN A 3 -1.74 -14.96 4.68
C ASN A 3 -2.92 -14.21 5.31
N PHE A 4 -2.85 -12.88 5.26
CA PHE A 4 -3.88 -12.02 5.83
C PHE A 4 -4.90 -11.67 4.76
N ASP A 5 -6.17 -11.88 5.08
CA ASP A 5 -7.26 -11.33 4.30
C ASP A 5 -7.39 -9.83 4.62
N VAL A 6 -7.16 -9.00 3.60
CA VAL A 6 -7.17 -7.54 3.73
C VAL A 6 -8.42 -6.99 3.05
N HIS A 7 -9.20 -6.22 3.80
CA HIS A 7 -10.41 -5.55 3.29
C HIS A 7 -10.19 -4.04 3.17
N ARG A 8 -11.19 -3.31 2.65
CA ARG A 8 -11.15 -1.84 2.49
C ARG A 8 -9.92 -1.40 1.68
N ILE A 9 -9.78 -2.00 0.51
CA ILE A 9 -8.79 -1.60 -0.50
C ILE A 9 -9.47 -0.65 -1.47
N LEU A 10 -8.85 0.49 -1.76
CA LEU A 10 -9.31 1.41 -2.80
C LEU A 10 -8.55 1.11 -4.09
N VAL A 11 -9.26 0.80 -5.18
CA VAL A 11 -8.66 0.71 -6.52
C VAL A 11 -8.82 2.07 -7.19
N ASP A 12 -7.73 2.78 -7.41
CA ASP A 12 -7.71 4.15 -7.90
C ASP A 12 -6.84 4.30 -9.15
N GLN A 13 -7.51 4.38 -10.31
CA GLN A 13 -6.85 4.59 -11.61
C GLN A 13 -6.24 6.00 -11.79
N GLY A 14 -6.61 6.94 -10.92
CA GLY A 14 -5.99 8.26 -10.84
C GLY A 14 -4.69 8.26 -10.05
N SER A 15 -4.45 7.25 -9.20
CA SER A 15 -3.24 7.16 -8.40
C SER A 15 -2.05 6.69 -9.22
N SER A 16 -0.94 7.41 -9.10
CA SER A 16 0.34 7.08 -9.75
C SER A 16 1.17 6.05 -9.00
N CYS A 17 0.75 5.64 -7.80
CA CYS A 17 1.47 4.68 -6.97
C CYS A 17 0.51 3.88 -6.09
N ASP A 18 0.98 2.72 -5.63
CA ASP A 18 0.29 1.94 -4.61
C ASP A 18 0.69 2.46 -3.22
N VAL A 19 -0.30 2.66 -2.36
CA VAL A 19 -0.10 3.27 -1.03
C VAL A 19 -0.55 2.30 0.04
N MET A 20 0.27 2.07 1.06
CA MET A 20 -0.11 1.33 2.26
C MET A 20 -0.21 2.29 3.45
N TYR A 21 -1.35 2.28 4.14
CA TYR A 21 -1.50 3.05 5.36
C TYR A 21 -0.88 2.32 6.54
N SER A 22 -0.32 3.08 7.48
CA SER A 22 0.41 2.54 8.63
C SER A 22 -0.40 1.58 9.52
N GLY A 23 -1.73 1.68 9.51
CA GLY A 23 -2.62 0.73 10.16
C GLY A 23 -2.50 -0.69 9.58
N LEU A 24 -2.47 -0.82 8.25
CA LEU A 24 -2.26 -2.11 7.59
C LEU A 24 -0.84 -2.62 7.83
N PHE A 25 0.17 -1.76 7.70
CA PHE A 25 1.57 -2.11 7.93
C PHE A 25 1.78 -2.79 9.30
N LYS A 26 1.18 -2.22 10.35
CA LYS A 26 1.20 -2.80 11.70
C LYS A 26 0.40 -4.10 11.81
N THR A 27 -0.77 -4.17 11.19
CA THR A 27 -1.62 -5.37 11.18
C THR A 27 -0.89 -6.57 10.57
N LEU A 28 -0.15 -6.33 9.48
CA LEU A 28 0.70 -7.33 8.83
C LEU A 28 1.98 -7.64 9.62
N GLN A 29 2.18 -7.02 10.78
CA GLN A 29 3.35 -7.18 11.66
C GLN A 29 4.66 -6.81 10.97
N LEU A 30 4.60 -5.89 10.00
CA LEU A 30 5.78 -5.35 9.35
C LEU A 30 6.48 -4.35 10.28
N THR A 31 7.80 -4.32 10.20
CA THR A 31 8.66 -3.45 10.99
C THR A 31 9.51 -2.58 10.09
N GLN A 32 10.21 -1.60 10.68
CA GLN A 32 11.08 -0.69 9.94
C GLN A 32 12.18 -1.42 9.15
N GLU A 33 12.57 -2.63 9.56
CA GLU A 33 13.55 -3.46 8.85
C GLU A 33 13.00 -3.99 7.51
N ASN A 34 11.67 -4.05 7.36
CA ASN A 34 11.03 -4.40 6.10
C ASN A 34 10.93 -3.22 5.12
N LEU A 35 11.24 -2.00 5.58
CA LEU A 35 11.17 -0.81 4.74
C LEU A 35 12.48 -0.62 3.97
N VAL A 36 12.34 -0.37 2.67
CA VAL A 36 13.40 0.23 1.87
C VAL A 36 13.27 1.76 1.97
N PRO A 37 14.33 2.50 2.30
CA PRO A 37 14.27 3.96 2.39
C PRO A 37 13.74 4.60 1.11
N TYR A 38 12.79 5.51 1.26
CA TYR A 38 12.30 6.33 0.15
C TYR A 38 13.09 7.64 0.09
N VAL A 39 13.65 7.93 -1.08
CA VAL A 39 14.32 9.20 -1.38
C VAL A 39 13.59 9.83 -2.57
N GLY A 40 12.62 10.68 -2.29
CA GLY A 40 11.83 11.35 -3.30
C GLY A 40 10.92 12.42 -2.69
N TYR A 41 9.98 12.90 -3.50
CA TYR A 41 9.04 13.94 -3.10
C TYR A 41 7.93 13.40 -2.21
N ASP A 42 7.39 14.26 -1.35
CA ASP A 42 6.20 13.92 -0.58
C ASP A 42 5.00 13.66 -1.51
N LEU A 43 4.10 12.78 -1.08
CA LEU A 43 2.87 12.50 -1.81
C LEU A 43 1.88 13.64 -1.62
N GLN A 44 1.31 14.12 -2.72
CA GLN A 44 0.29 15.16 -2.71
C GLN A 44 -1.09 14.55 -2.97
N GLY A 45 -2.00 14.73 -2.00
CA GLY A 45 -3.40 14.35 -2.14
C GLY A 45 -4.23 15.41 -2.88
N PHE A 46 -5.40 15.01 -3.38
CA PHE A 46 -6.31 15.90 -4.11
C PHE A 46 -6.77 17.12 -3.32
N ASN A 47 -6.85 17.02 -2.00
CA ASN A 47 -7.18 18.13 -1.11
C ASN A 47 -6.00 19.08 -0.85
N GLY A 48 -4.89 18.92 -1.58
CA GLY A 48 -3.66 19.68 -1.38
C GLY A 48 -2.84 19.25 -0.16
N SER A 49 -3.27 18.22 0.58
CA SER A 49 -2.47 17.69 1.69
C SER A 49 -1.22 17.00 1.17
N THR A 50 -0.16 17.05 1.97
CA THR A 50 1.13 16.47 1.63
C THR A 50 1.53 15.50 2.73
N THR A 51 1.99 14.31 2.35
CA THR A 51 2.44 13.27 3.28
C THR A 51 3.77 12.70 2.85
N LYS A 52 4.75 12.75 3.75
CA LYS A 52 6.05 12.13 3.53
C LYS A 52 5.96 10.61 3.70
N PRO A 53 6.33 9.81 2.69
CA PRO A 53 6.40 8.36 2.85
C PRO A 53 7.49 7.94 3.82
N ARG A 54 7.25 6.86 4.56
CA ARG A 54 8.24 6.22 5.41
C ARG A 54 9.28 5.43 4.62
N GLY A 55 8.86 4.88 3.49
CA GLY A 55 9.64 3.93 2.71
C GLY A 55 8.76 3.06 1.83
N TYR A 56 9.41 2.18 1.07
CA TYR A 56 8.74 1.15 0.29
C TYR A 56 8.67 -0.17 1.05
N VAL A 57 7.62 -0.95 0.78
CA VAL A 57 7.59 -2.38 1.08
C VAL A 57 7.09 -3.15 -0.14
N ASP A 58 7.79 -4.21 -0.50
CA ASP A 58 7.37 -5.12 -1.56
C ASP A 58 6.61 -6.30 -0.95
N LEU A 59 5.39 -6.55 -1.42
CA LEU A 59 4.58 -7.68 -0.99
C LEU A 59 4.05 -8.46 -2.19
N ILE A 60 3.84 -9.76 -2.01
CA ILE A 60 3.04 -10.54 -2.93
C ILE A 60 1.57 -10.37 -2.52
N VAL A 61 0.76 -9.84 -3.42
CA VAL A 61 -0.67 -9.64 -3.23
C VAL A 61 -1.41 -10.56 -4.16
N THR A 62 -2.37 -11.30 -3.63
CA THR A 62 -3.25 -12.18 -4.41
C THR A 62 -4.60 -11.51 -4.57
N PHE A 63 -5.04 -11.35 -5.81
CA PHE A 63 -6.34 -10.80 -6.19
C PHE A 63 -7.23 -11.88 -6.79
N GLY A 64 -8.55 -11.68 -6.71
CA GLY A 64 -9.54 -12.59 -7.29
C GLY A 64 -10.16 -13.53 -6.26
N GLU A 65 -11.05 -14.39 -6.75
CA GLU A 65 -11.78 -15.38 -5.95
C GLU A 65 -11.73 -16.73 -6.67
N ASP A 66 -11.75 -17.83 -5.90
CA ASP A 66 -11.77 -19.21 -6.38
C ASP A 66 -10.68 -19.53 -7.43
N GLU A 67 -11.09 -19.90 -8.64
CA GLU A 67 -10.19 -20.27 -9.74
C GLU A 67 -9.56 -19.06 -10.44
N SER A 68 -9.98 -17.83 -10.11
CA SER A 68 -9.48 -16.59 -10.72
C SER A 68 -8.38 -15.89 -9.93
N LEU A 69 -7.77 -16.59 -8.96
CA LEU A 69 -6.71 -16.04 -8.12
C LEU A 69 -5.45 -15.72 -8.94
N LYS A 70 -4.95 -14.49 -8.78
CA LYS A 70 -3.71 -14.01 -9.39
C LYS A 70 -2.84 -13.33 -8.36
N SER A 71 -1.64 -13.87 -8.15
CA SER A 71 -0.62 -13.25 -7.30
C SER A 71 0.29 -12.35 -8.13
N VAL A 72 0.50 -11.12 -7.66
CA VAL A 72 1.42 -10.15 -8.26
C VAL A 72 2.28 -9.52 -7.17
N ARG A 73 3.50 -9.12 -7.52
CA ARG A 73 4.36 -8.33 -6.63
C ARG A 73 3.93 -6.87 -6.71
N VAL A 74 3.54 -6.29 -5.58
CA VAL A 74 3.13 -4.90 -5.46
C VAL A 74 4.13 -4.18 -4.56
N GLN A 75 4.60 -3.02 -5.00
CA GLN A 75 5.46 -2.15 -4.22
C GLN A 75 4.63 -1.01 -3.62
N PHE A 76 4.45 -1.03 -2.30
CA PHE A 76 3.68 0.00 -1.61
C PHE A 76 4.59 1.09 -1.06
N LEU A 77 4.21 2.36 -1.26
CA LEU A 77 4.69 3.45 -0.42
C LEU A 77 3.92 3.46 0.90
N VAL A 78 4.64 3.32 2.01
CA VAL A 78 4.02 3.31 3.34
C VAL A 78 3.90 4.74 3.87
N VAL A 79 2.70 5.14 4.27
CA VAL A 79 2.41 6.49 4.79
C VAL A 79 1.79 6.44 6.19
N ASP A 80 2.20 7.37 7.04
CA ASP A 80 1.67 7.55 8.39
C ASP A 80 0.55 8.61 8.40
N CYS A 81 -0.58 8.31 7.76
CA CYS A 81 -1.77 9.15 7.84
C CYS A 81 -3.04 8.32 8.17
N PRO A 82 -4.02 8.89 8.89
CA PRO A 82 -5.30 8.23 9.13
C PRO A 82 -6.06 8.02 7.82
N SER A 83 -6.63 6.84 7.63
CA SER A 83 -7.44 6.51 6.46
C SER A 83 -8.52 5.50 6.80
N LEU A 84 -9.63 5.55 6.05
CA LEU A 84 -10.69 4.54 6.10
C LEU A 84 -10.30 3.26 5.36
N TYR A 85 -9.33 3.36 4.44
CA TYR A 85 -8.81 2.27 3.64
C TYR A 85 -7.50 1.74 4.21
N ASN A 86 -7.20 0.47 3.93
CA ASN A 86 -5.95 -0.17 4.35
C ASN A 86 -4.82 0.07 3.34
N CYS A 87 -5.16 0.12 2.05
CA CYS A 87 -4.25 0.50 0.99
C CYS A 87 -5.00 1.06 -0.22
N ILE A 88 -4.25 1.72 -1.10
CA ILE A 88 -4.65 2.11 -2.46
C ILE A 88 -3.87 1.23 -3.42
N ILE A 89 -4.57 0.62 -4.38
CA ILE A 89 -3.98 0.02 -5.57
C ILE A 89 -4.13 1.02 -6.71
N GLY A 90 -3.00 1.53 -7.19
CA GLY A 90 -2.93 2.53 -8.23
C GLY A 90 -3.02 1.92 -9.63
N ARG A 91 -2.89 2.79 -10.63
CA ARG A 91 -2.96 2.40 -12.06
C ARG A 91 -1.86 1.45 -12.51
N THR A 92 -0.72 1.43 -11.82
CA THR A 92 0.49 0.73 -12.25
C THR A 92 0.51 -0.77 -11.92
N THR A 93 -0.52 -1.27 -11.26
CA THR A 93 -0.66 -2.66 -10.79
C THR A 93 -1.81 -3.35 -11.50
#